data_AF-A0A5B8RGB6-F1
#
_entry.id   AF-A0A5B8RGB6-F1
#
_cell.length_a   1.000
_cell.length_b   1.000
_cell.length_c   1.000
_cell.angle_alpha   90.00
_cell.angle_beta   90.00
_cell.angle_gamma   90.00
#
_symmetry.space_group_name_H-M   'P 1'
#
loop_
_entity.id
_entity.type
_entity.pdbx_description
1 polymer ?
#
loop_
_entity_poly.entity_id
_entity_poly.type
_entity_poly.pdbx_seq_one_letter_code
_entity_poly.pdbx_strand_id
1 'polypeptide(L)'
;MADADEVRDAAESILTRVRRHKPDARLEGFTIQPMIIRSDALELIAGVTEDDQFGPVVLFGQGGTAVEVIRDQALGLPPLNMKLAYDMMERTRIDRQLRGYRGVPAADRDAIALTLVRLSQIVADLGEVAELDINPLLADHRGVMALDARVRVGRGSGSGTGRLAIRPYPRELEETIPGEDGHELRLRPITPEDEMPLRDAFARLSPEEVRLRFFMPMKRMTHMQAARFTQIDYDRDMALVLTEPGMPGHATIHGVVHINADPDNTRAEYAIIIHRSLTGRGLGRLMMERIIAYARSRGIQEIFGDVLRENQIMLRLCQELGFRRRAHPDEPDVVRVTLDLREHADTPPEPA
;
A
#
# COMPACT_ATOMS: atom_id res chain seq x y z
N MET A 1 -13.98 37.85 16.69
CA MET A 1 -14.67 38.51 17.82
C MET A 1 -13.59 39.09 18.70
N ALA A 2 -13.71 40.36 19.04
CA ALA A 2 -12.67 41.12 19.71
C ALA A 2 -12.78 41.06 21.25
N ASP A 3 -13.97 40.79 21.79
CA ASP A 3 -14.22 40.77 23.24
C ASP A 3 -15.29 39.75 23.67
N ALA A 4 -15.52 39.68 24.98
CA ALA A 4 -16.42 38.72 25.61
C ALA A 4 -17.91 39.01 25.35
N ASP A 5 -18.28 40.27 25.14
CA ASP A 5 -19.67 40.65 24.88
C ASP A 5 -20.05 40.29 23.44
N GLU A 6 -19.15 40.54 22.48
CA GLU A 6 -19.31 40.05 21.11
C GLU A 6 -19.48 38.52 21.06
N VAL A 7 -18.66 37.77 21.81
CA VAL A 7 -18.78 36.30 21.87
C VAL A 7 -20.15 35.87 22.42
N ARG A 8 -20.66 36.56 23.44
CA ARG A 8 -22.00 36.29 24.01
C ARG A 8 -23.09 36.55 22.97
N ASP A 9 -23.03 37.69 22.29
CA ASP A 9 -24.02 38.08 21.28
C ASP A 9 -24.05 37.09 20.10
N ALA A 10 -22.89 36.62 19.63
CA ALA A 10 -22.83 35.59 18.61
C ALA A 10 -23.41 34.26 19.08
N ALA A 11 -23.09 33.83 20.31
CA ALA A 11 -23.63 32.60 20.87
C ALA A 11 -25.17 32.65 20.94
N GLU A 12 -25.75 33.74 21.45
CA GLU A 12 -27.20 33.94 21.51
C GLU A 12 -27.85 33.99 20.12
N SER A 13 -27.18 34.63 19.16
CA SER A 13 -27.61 34.68 17.76
C SER A 13 -27.63 33.29 17.11
N ILE A 14 -26.62 32.44 17.41
CA ILE A 14 -26.56 31.06 16.93
C ILE A 14 -27.68 30.23 17.57
N LEU A 15 -27.89 30.31 18.89
CA LEU A 15 -28.99 29.58 19.57
C LEU A 15 -30.35 29.91 18.98
N THR A 16 -30.60 31.19 18.74
CA THR A 16 -31.86 31.67 18.16
C THR A 16 -32.08 31.08 16.77
N ARG A 17 -31.02 31.04 15.94
CA ARG A 17 -31.07 30.42 14.61
C ARG A 17 -31.27 28.91 14.69
N VAL A 18 -30.57 28.20 15.56
CA VAL A 18 -30.70 26.73 15.66
C VAL A 18 -32.11 26.36 16.12
N ARG A 19 -32.64 26.99 17.17
CA ARG A 19 -34.00 26.73 17.66
C ARG A 19 -35.08 26.95 16.61
N ARG A 20 -34.88 27.93 15.71
CA ARG A 20 -35.81 28.21 14.61
C ARG A 20 -35.79 27.14 13.50
N HIS A 21 -34.60 26.66 13.11
CA HIS A 21 -34.48 25.75 11.95
C HIS A 21 -34.47 24.27 12.35
N LYS A 22 -34.05 23.94 13.57
CA LYS A 22 -33.91 22.59 14.11
C LYS A 22 -34.28 22.59 15.61
N PRO A 23 -35.58 22.72 15.96
CA PRO A 23 -36.03 22.83 17.34
C PRO A 23 -35.65 21.63 18.21
N ASP A 24 -35.55 20.43 17.62
CA ASP A 24 -35.21 19.19 18.32
C ASP A 24 -33.70 18.91 18.37
N ALA A 25 -32.85 19.85 17.96
CA ALA A 25 -31.40 19.66 17.98
C ALA A 25 -30.86 19.55 19.42
N ARG A 26 -30.10 18.49 19.70
CA ARG A 26 -29.33 18.38 20.94
C ARG A 26 -28.08 19.24 20.85
N LEU A 27 -28.02 20.29 21.66
CA LEU A 27 -26.86 21.18 21.75
C LEU A 27 -25.91 20.68 22.84
N GLU A 28 -24.67 20.38 22.47
CA GLU A 28 -23.62 19.99 23.43
C GLU A 28 -22.84 21.20 23.94
N GLY A 29 -22.71 22.24 23.13
CA GLY A 29 -22.02 23.48 23.49
C GLY A 29 -21.62 24.30 22.26
N PHE A 30 -20.62 25.15 22.46
CA PHE A 30 -20.00 25.96 21.40
C PHE A 30 -18.52 25.60 21.28
N THR A 31 -18.04 25.47 20.06
CA THR A 31 -16.60 25.39 19.78
C THR A 31 -16.08 26.80 19.58
N ILE A 32 -15.06 27.18 20.35
CA ILE A 32 -14.35 28.45 20.17
C ILE A 32 -13.10 28.17 19.35
N GLN A 33 -12.95 28.86 18.23
CA GLN A 33 -11.81 28.71 17.33
C GLN A 33 -11.13 30.07 17.11
N PRO A 34 -9.80 30.10 16.91
CA PRO A 34 -9.12 31.32 16.50
C PRO A 34 -9.60 31.76 15.11
N MET A 35 -9.79 33.06 14.91
CA MET A 35 -10.11 33.60 13.59
C MET A 35 -8.84 33.57 12.73
N ILE A 36 -8.81 32.69 11.74
CA ILE A 36 -7.68 32.54 10.83
C ILE A 36 -7.81 33.55 9.68
N ILE A 37 -6.81 34.42 9.54
CA ILE A 37 -6.72 35.40 8.45
C ILE A 37 -5.44 35.12 7.67
N ARG A 38 -5.59 34.55 6.47
CA ARG A 38 -4.50 34.29 5.52
C ARG A 38 -4.92 34.82 4.15
N SER A 39 -4.69 36.11 3.93
CA SER A 39 -5.16 36.84 2.74
C SER A 39 -4.61 36.29 1.41
N ASP A 40 -3.44 35.66 1.45
CA ASP A 40 -2.77 35.10 0.27
C ASP A 40 -2.97 33.59 0.15
N ALA A 41 -3.73 32.96 1.06
CA ALA A 41 -3.97 31.53 1.01
C ALA A 41 -5.03 31.18 -0.02
N LEU A 42 -4.77 30.11 -0.75
CA LEU A 42 -5.72 29.50 -1.67
C LEU A 42 -6.62 28.55 -0.89
N GLU A 43 -7.93 28.61 -1.15
CA GLU A 43 -8.89 27.66 -0.63
C GLU A 43 -8.91 26.40 -1.51
N LEU A 44 -8.66 25.25 -0.90
CA LEU A 44 -8.66 23.94 -1.52
C LEU A 44 -9.74 23.06 -0.88
N ILE A 45 -10.14 22.03 -1.60
CA ILE A 45 -10.89 20.90 -1.06
C ILE A 45 -10.02 19.64 -1.16
N ALA A 46 -9.96 18.87 -0.08
CA ALA A 46 -9.27 17.58 -0.05
C ALA A 46 -10.08 16.61 0.79
N GLY A 47 -10.35 15.42 0.27
CA GLY A 47 -11.17 14.46 0.98
C GLY A 47 -11.09 13.05 0.44
N VAL A 48 -11.86 12.16 1.04
CA VAL A 48 -12.10 10.80 0.60
C VAL A 48 -13.60 10.56 0.58
N THR A 49 -14.07 9.99 -0.52
CA THR A 49 -15.44 9.51 -0.68
C THR A 49 -15.43 8.04 -1.07
N GLU A 50 -16.56 7.36 -0.90
CA GLU A 50 -16.74 5.97 -1.29
C GLU A 50 -17.35 5.92 -2.70
N ASP A 51 -16.74 5.14 -3.59
CA ASP A 51 -17.22 4.82 -4.94
C ASP A 51 -17.69 3.36 -4.98
N ASP A 52 -18.79 3.10 -5.68
CA ASP A 52 -19.43 1.77 -5.70
C ASP A 52 -18.56 0.69 -6.37
N GLN A 53 -17.65 1.07 -7.27
CA GLN A 53 -16.79 0.13 -7.99
C GLN A 53 -15.38 0.06 -7.41
N PHE A 54 -14.82 1.21 -7.04
CA PHE A 54 -13.41 1.32 -6.63
C PHE A 54 -13.22 1.42 -5.11
N GLY A 55 -14.31 1.52 -4.34
CA GLY A 55 -14.24 1.76 -2.91
C GLY A 55 -13.76 3.18 -2.62
N PRO A 56 -12.93 3.41 -1.58
CA PRO A 56 -12.48 4.76 -1.23
C PRO A 56 -11.69 5.42 -2.36
N VAL A 57 -12.00 6.68 -2.68
CA VAL A 57 -11.27 7.51 -3.64
C VAL A 57 -10.90 8.86 -3.03
N VAL A 58 -9.65 9.27 -3.19
CA VAL A 58 -9.16 10.57 -2.72
C VAL A 58 -9.51 11.64 -3.75
N LEU A 59 -10.06 12.75 -3.28
CA LEU A 59 -10.40 13.93 -4.07
C LEU A 59 -9.49 15.09 -3.70
N PHE A 60 -9.05 15.84 -4.70
CA PHE A 60 -8.36 17.11 -4.55
C PHE A 60 -8.88 18.12 -5.56
N GLY A 61 -9.05 19.38 -5.16
CA GLY A 61 -9.43 20.43 -6.08
C GLY A 61 -9.44 21.82 -5.46
N GLN A 62 -9.90 22.78 -6.27
CA GLN A 62 -10.15 24.14 -5.79
C GLN A 62 -11.35 24.15 -4.84
N GLY A 63 -11.24 24.84 -3.69
CA GLY A 63 -12.31 25.05 -2.72
C GLY A 63 -13.12 26.33 -2.98
N GLY A 64 -14.06 26.64 -2.09
CA GLY A 64 -14.89 27.85 -2.13
C GLY A 64 -16.23 27.68 -2.87
N THR A 65 -17.04 28.75 -2.90
CA THR A 65 -18.41 28.72 -3.46
C THR A 65 -18.49 28.50 -4.98
N ALA A 66 -17.35 28.55 -5.69
CA ALA A 66 -17.27 28.29 -7.13
C ALA A 66 -17.22 26.79 -7.50
N VAL A 67 -17.13 25.88 -6.51
CA VAL A 67 -17.06 24.43 -6.70
C VAL A 67 -18.29 23.87 -7.44
N GLU A 68 -19.44 24.53 -7.35
CA GLU A 68 -20.66 24.08 -8.04
C GLU A 68 -20.68 24.39 -9.55
N VAL A 69 -19.79 25.27 -10.06
CA VAL A 69 -19.83 25.76 -11.45
C VAL A 69 -18.59 25.35 -12.26
N ILE A 70 -17.43 25.14 -11.63
CA ILE A 70 -16.21 24.68 -12.30
C ILE A 70 -15.69 23.44 -11.57
N ARG A 71 -15.86 22.26 -12.18
CA ARG A 71 -15.33 20.98 -11.67
C ARG A 71 -13.81 20.89 -11.84
N ASP A 72 -13.05 21.74 -11.15
CA ASP A 72 -11.58 21.67 -11.09
C ASP A 72 -11.13 20.70 -10.00
N GLN A 73 -11.28 19.41 -10.28
CA GLN A 73 -11.02 18.33 -9.33
C GLN A 73 -10.24 17.20 -10.01
N ALA A 74 -9.41 16.53 -9.22
CA ALA A 74 -8.72 15.31 -9.59
C ALA A 74 -9.02 14.22 -8.55
N LEU A 75 -9.17 12.99 -9.05
CA LEU A 75 -9.37 11.80 -8.25
C LEU A 75 -8.10 10.92 -8.27
N GLY A 76 -7.87 10.22 -7.17
CA GLY A 76 -6.80 9.25 -6.99
C GLY A 76 -7.27 8.06 -6.18
N LEU A 77 -6.77 6.88 -6.55
CA LEU A 77 -7.04 5.66 -5.79
C LEU A 77 -6.02 5.54 -4.65
N PRO A 78 -6.45 5.37 -3.39
CA PRO A 78 -5.57 4.99 -2.30
C PRO A 78 -5.00 3.58 -2.53
N PRO A 79 -3.76 3.28 -2.06
CA PRO A 79 -2.86 4.19 -1.36
C PRO A 79 -2.17 5.21 -2.29
N LEU A 80 -2.04 6.46 -1.82
CA LEU A 80 -1.25 7.50 -2.49
C LEU A 80 0.17 7.55 -1.91
N ASN A 81 1.15 7.76 -2.79
CA ASN A 81 2.49 8.22 -2.43
C ASN A 81 2.67 9.68 -2.88
N MET A 82 3.81 10.29 -2.55
CA MET A 82 4.08 11.70 -2.92
C MET A 82 3.98 11.95 -4.42
N LYS A 83 4.50 11.03 -5.25
CA LYS A 83 4.45 11.15 -6.71
C LYS A 83 3.01 11.16 -7.24
N LEU A 84 2.19 10.21 -6.80
CA LEU A 84 0.77 10.13 -7.15
C LEU A 84 -0.01 11.37 -6.66
N ALA A 85 0.33 11.90 -5.48
CA ALA A 85 -0.27 13.12 -4.96
C ALA A 85 0.09 14.35 -5.82
N TYR A 86 1.36 14.53 -6.21
CA TYR A 86 1.73 15.58 -7.16
C TYR A 86 1.03 15.40 -8.50
N ASP A 87 1.01 14.20 -9.07
CA ASP A 87 0.33 13.93 -10.35
C ASP A 87 -1.17 14.21 -10.25
N MET A 88 -1.78 14.03 -9.07
CA MET A 88 -3.16 14.43 -8.81
C MET A 88 -3.32 15.95 -8.77
N MET A 89 -2.43 16.66 -8.08
CA MET A 89 -2.44 18.13 -8.05
C MET A 89 -2.26 18.72 -9.46
N GLU A 90 -1.30 18.24 -10.23
CA GLU A 90 -0.96 18.75 -11.57
C GLU A 90 -2.08 18.59 -12.60
N ARG A 91 -3.03 17.69 -12.36
CA ARG A 91 -4.23 17.51 -13.20
C ARG A 91 -5.28 18.61 -12.99
N THR A 92 -5.15 19.42 -11.94
CA THR A 92 -6.05 20.55 -11.65
C THR A 92 -5.54 21.87 -12.23
N ARG A 93 -6.44 22.81 -12.49
CA ARG A 93 -6.12 24.17 -12.94
C ARG A 93 -5.54 24.99 -11.78
N ILE A 94 -5.99 24.74 -10.55
CA ILE A 94 -5.51 25.42 -9.34
C ILE A 94 -4.02 25.18 -9.09
N ASP A 95 -3.43 24.07 -9.56
CA ASP A 95 -1.98 23.83 -9.44
C ASP A 95 -1.12 24.94 -10.07
N ARG A 96 -1.60 25.58 -11.14
CA ARG A 96 -0.90 26.75 -11.72
C ARG A 96 -0.82 27.91 -10.75
N GLN A 97 -1.86 28.12 -9.92
CA GLN A 97 -1.87 29.16 -8.89
C GLN A 97 -1.03 28.73 -7.68
N LEU A 98 -1.04 27.43 -7.33
CA LEU A 98 -0.20 26.88 -6.26
C LEU A 98 1.30 27.05 -6.53
N ARG A 99 1.71 27.13 -7.81
CA ARG A 99 3.10 27.45 -8.21
C ARG A 99 3.45 28.94 -8.08
N GLY A 100 2.52 29.77 -7.64
CA GLY A 100 2.66 31.23 -7.49
C GLY A 100 2.20 32.00 -8.72
N TYR A 101 1.70 33.22 -8.51
CA TYR A 101 1.25 34.13 -9.58
C TYR A 101 1.28 35.58 -9.12
N ARG A 102 1.59 36.53 -10.01
CA ARG A 102 1.47 38.00 -9.82
C ARG A 102 1.77 38.51 -8.39
N GLY A 103 2.97 38.25 -7.87
CA GLY A 103 3.39 38.74 -6.55
C GLY A 103 2.92 37.90 -5.35
N VAL A 104 2.10 36.87 -5.59
CA VAL A 104 1.75 35.83 -4.62
C VAL A 104 2.82 34.71 -4.69
N PRO A 105 3.50 34.40 -3.57
CA PRO A 105 4.45 33.31 -3.50
C PRO A 105 3.80 31.95 -3.81
N ALA A 106 4.61 30.97 -4.21
CA ALA A 106 4.13 29.59 -4.33
C ALA A 106 3.64 29.05 -2.99
N ALA A 107 2.56 28.26 -3.02
CA ALA A 107 2.12 27.51 -1.86
C ALA A 107 3.10 26.36 -1.56
N ASP A 108 3.10 25.91 -0.31
CA ASP A 108 3.84 24.72 0.09
C ASP A 108 3.18 23.46 -0.51
N ARG A 109 3.58 23.13 -1.75
CA ARG A 109 3.04 21.99 -2.49
C ARG A 109 3.35 20.66 -1.83
N ASP A 110 4.45 20.57 -1.08
CA ASP A 110 4.86 19.36 -0.39
C ASP A 110 3.92 19.10 0.79
N ALA A 111 3.53 20.14 1.52
CA ALA A 111 2.52 20.02 2.58
C ALA A 111 1.13 19.62 2.05
N ILE A 112 0.74 20.12 0.86
CA ILE A 112 -0.51 19.70 0.20
C ILE A 112 -0.44 18.23 -0.20
N ALA A 113 0.62 17.82 -0.90
CA ALA A 113 0.83 16.44 -1.33
C ALA A 113 0.86 15.48 -0.12
N LEU A 114 1.55 15.87 0.96
CA LEU A 114 1.58 15.10 2.20
C LEU A 114 0.19 14.97 2.83
N THR A 115 -0.64 16.03 2.80
CA THR A 115 -2.02 15.97 3.27
C THR A 115 -2.82 14.90 2.52
N LEU A 116 -2.72 14.85 1.20
CA LEU A 116 -3.37 13.83 0.37
C LEU A 116 -2.90 12.41 0.70
N VAL A 117 -1.59 12.24 0.90
CA VAL A 117 -1.00 10.95 1.34
C VAL A 117 -1.54 10.55 2.71
N ARG A 118 -1.68 11.48 3.66
CA ARG A 118 -2.24 11.20 4.99
C ARG A 118 -3.72 10.88 4.96
N LEU A 119 -4.51 11.56 4.13
CA LEU A 119 -5.91 11.19 3.90
C LEU A 119 -6.04 9.77 3.36
N SER A 120 -5.22 9.45 2.36
CA SER A 120 -5.14 8.09 1.81
C SER A 120 -4.73 7.05 2.87
N GLN A 121 -3.82 7.40 3.77
CA GLN A 121 -3.38 6.50 4.84
C GLN A 121 -4.51 6.28 5.88
N ILE A 122 -5.22 7.34 6.27
CA ILE A 122 -6.33 7.24 7.24
C ILE A 122 -7.37 6.23 6.78
N VAL A 123 -7.77 6.25 5.50
CA VAL A 123 -8.82 5.35 5.00
C VAL A 123 -8.34 3.92 4.74
N ALA A 124 -7.04 3.72 4.59
CA ALA A 124 -6.41 2.40 4.52
C ALA A 124 -6.30 1.77 5.92
N ASP A 125 -5.94 2.58 6.91
CA ASP A 125 -5.73 2.13 8.29
C ASP A 125 -7.07 1.97 9.04
N LEU A 126 -8.06 2.82 8.78
CA LEU A 126 -9.36 2.87 9.48
C LEU A 126 -10.53 2.54 8.52
N GLY A 127 -11.00 1.30 8.56
CA GLY A 127 -12.11 0.83 7.71
C GLY A 127 -13.47 1.47 8.03
N GLU A 128 -13.62 2.05 9.21
CA GLU A 128 -14.84 2.73 9.66
C GLU A 128 -14.98 4.13 9.05
N VAL A 129 -13.91 4.74 8.52
CA VAL A 129 -13.98 6.06 7.90
C VAL A 129 -14.60 5.91 6.51
N ALA A 130 -15.89 6.22 6.39
CA ALA A 130 -16.63 6.07 5.13
C ALA A 130 -16.46 7.31 4.23
N GLU A 131 -16.47 8.51 4.81
CA GLU A 131 -16.11 9.76 4.14
C GLU A 131 -15.28 10.64 5.06
N LEU A 132 -14.38 11.42 4.48
CA LEU A 132 -13.63 12.47 5.15
C LEU A 132 -13.50 13.64 4.20
N ASP A 133 -13.99 14.82 4.55
CA ASP A 133 -13.85 16.03 3.73
C ASP A 133 -13.17 17.13 4.54
N ILE A 134 -12.17 17.78 3.94
CA ILE A 134 -11.53 18.99 4.46
C ILE A 134 -11.87 20.13 3.50
N ASN A 135 -12.78 20.99 3.94
CA ASN A 135 -13.29 22.09 3.14
C ASN A 135 -13.73 23.27 4.02
N PRO A 136 -12.99 24.39 4.07
CA PRO A 136 -11.81 24.68 3.25
C PRO A 136 -10.48 24.18 3.87
N LEU A 137 -9.58 23.72 3.01
CA LEU A 137 -8.16 23.54 3.28
C LEU A 137 -7.40 24.76 2.74
N LEU A 138 -6.92 25.64 3.62
CA LEU A 138 -6.09 26.77 3.22
C LEU A 138 -4.67 26.32 2.90
N ALA A 139 -4.10 26.83 1.81
CA ALA A 139 -2.70 26.61 1.46
C ALA A 139 -2.00 27.91 1.03
N ASP A 140 -0.84 28.17 1.61
CA ASP A 140 0.05 29.29 1.26
C ASP A 140 1.53 28.86 1.40
N HIS A 141 2.46 29.81 1.26
CA HIS A 141 3.89 29.56 1.40
C HIS A 141 4.33 29.11 2.81
N ARG A 142 3.45 29.18 3.82
CA ARG A 142 3.72 28.77 5.20
C ARG A 142 3.22 27.36 5.50
N GLY A 143 2.57 26.69 4.54
CA GLY A 143 2.01 25.35 4.72
C GLY A 143 0.51 25.30 4.45
N VAL A 144 -0.12 24.30 5.07
CA VAL A 144 -1.56 24.02 4.94
C VAL A 144 -2.29 24.14 6.27
N MET A 145 -3.58 24.49 6.24
CA MET A 145 -4.43 24.58 7.42
C MET A 145 -5.87 24.18 7.09
N ALA A 146 -6.36 23.12 7.72
CA ALA A 146 -7.77 22.74 7.66
C ALA A 146 -8.59 23.72 8.52
N LEU A 147 -9.52 24.46 7.91
CA LEU A 147 -10.45 25.33 8.66
C LEU A 147 -11.68 24.57 9.13
N ASP A 148 -12.15 23.62 8.32
CA ASP A 148 -13.23 22.72 8.66
C ASP A 148 -12.92 21.32 8.15
N ALA A 149 -13.41 20.32 8.88
CA ALA A 149 -13.27 18.93 8.52
C ALA A 149 -14.49 18.14 8.98
N ARG A 150 -15.05 17.33 8.07
CA ARG A 150 -16.20 16.47 8.34
C ARG A 150 -15.83 15.03 8.10
N VAL A 151 -16.14 14.16 9.06
CA VAL A 151 -15.93 12.71 8.96
C VAL A 151 -17.27 12.01 9.07
N ARG A 152 -17.57 11.10 8.14
CA ARG A 152 -18.67 10.14 8.26
C ARG A 152 -18.10 8.80 8.67
N VAL A 153 -18.50 8.33 9.84
CA VAL A 153 -18.13 7.01 10.35
C VAL A 153 -19.22 6.00 9.99
N GLY A 154 -18.83 4.95 9.28
CA GLY A 154 -19.67 3.82 8.91
C GLY A 154 -19.53 2.63 9.87
N ARG A 155 -20.24 1.55 9.56
CA ARG A 155 -20.04 0.25 10.22
C ARG A 155 -18.85 -0.45 9.55
N GLY A 156 -17.63 -0.14 9.98
CA GLY A 156 -16.44 -0.78 9.42
C GLY A 156 -16.32 -2.25 9.82
N SER A 157 -15.77 -3.07 8.94
CA SER A 157 -15.41 -4.47 9.19
C SER A 157 -13.89 -4.60 9.21
N GLY A 158 -13.24 -4.27 10.34
CA GLY A 158 -11.80 -4.46 10.51
C GLY A 158 -10.92 -3.57 9.63
N SER A 159 -9.81 -4.13 9.10
CA SER A 159 -8.81 -3.40 8.30
C SER A 159 -9.43 -2.73 7.06
N GLY A 160 -9.17 -1.44 6.89
CA GLY A 160 -9.66 -0.65 5.74
C GLY A 160 -9.09 -1.08 4.38
N THR A 161 -8.13 -2.00 4.36
CA THR A 161 -7.45 -2.48 3.15
C THR A 161 -8.33 -3.35 2.25
N GLY A 162 -9.30 -4.07 2.80
CA GLY A 162 -10.15 -4.99 2.04
C GLY A 162 -11.13 -4.32 1.07
N ARG A 163 -11.37 -3.01 1.23
CA ARG A 163 -12.24 -2.21 0.36
C ARG A 163 -11.47 -1.35 -0.64
N LEU A 164 -10.14 -1.37 -0.62
CA LEU A 164 -9.32 -0.56 -1.54
C LEU A 164 -9.17 -1.29 -2.87
N ALA A 165 -9.31 -0.56 -3.98
CA ALA A 165 -9.03 -1.09 -5.31
C ALA A 165 -7.53 -1.46 -5.51
N ILE A 166 -6.64 -0.78 -4.79
CA ILE A 166 -5.19 -1.07 -4.79
C ILE A 166 -4.81 -1.45 -3.37
N ARG A 167 -4.21 -2.63 -3.21
CA ARG A 167 -3.77 -3.09 -1.89
C ARG A 167 -2.53 -2.32 -1.43
N PRO A 168 -2.49 -1.82 -0.19
CA PRO A 168 -1.30 -1.18 0.33
C PRO A 168 -0.20 -2.19 0.62
N TYR A 169 1.02 -1.66 0.71
CA TYR A 169 2.18 -2.42 1.10
C TYR A 169 1.93 -3.09 2.47
N PRO A 170 1.97 -4.44 2.54
CA PRO A 170 1.59 -5.18 3.75
C PRO A 170 2.74 -5.22 4.75
N ARG A 171 2.84 -4.16 5.57
CA ARG A 171 3.88 -4.00 6.59
C ARG A 171 3.91 -5.13 7.61
N GLU A 172 2.76 -5.76 7.86
CA GLU A 172 2.61 -6.89 8.75
C GLU A 172 3.39 -8.15 8.30
N LEU A 173 3.84 -8.21 7.04
CA LEU A 173 4.68 -9.29 6.53
C LEU A 173 6.18 -9.04 6.68
N GLU A 174 6.58 -7.88 7.22
CA GLU A 174 7.98 -7.59 7.49
C GLU A 174 8.47 -8.31 8.75
N GLU A 175 9.69 -8.85 8.68
CA GLU A 175 10.31 -9.54 9.79
C GLU A 175 11.83 -9.36 9.77
N THR A 176 12.42 -9.19 10.95
CA THR A 176 13.88 -9.28 11.13
C THR A 176 14.28 -10.71 11.44
N ILE A 177 15.20 -11.25 10.64
CA ILE A 177 15.71 -12.61 10.77
C ILE A 177 17.10 -12.54 11.43
N PRO A 178 17.30 -13.19 12.60
CA PRO A 178 18.62 -13.25 13.21
C PRO A 178 19.55 -14.10 12.34
N GLY A 179 20.74 -13.59 12.02
CA GLY A 179 21.78 -14.34 11.32
C GLY A 179 22.79 -14.99 12.25
N GLU A 180 23.49 -16.01 11.75
CA GLU A 180 24.45 -16.84 12.51
C GLU A 180 25.70 -16.07 12.97
N ASP A 181 26.04 -14.96 12.30
CA ASP A 181 27.28 -14.19 12.52
C ASP A 181 27.02 -12.78 13.13
N GLY A 182 25.83 -12.54 13.69
CA GLY A 182 25.41 -11.21 14.17
C GLY A 182 24.98 -10.24 13.06
N HIS A 183 25.01 -10.69 11.81
CA HIS A 183 24.41 -9.98 10.67
C HIS A 183 22.90 -10.26 10.62
N GLU A 184 22.08 -9.24 10.84
CA GLU A 184 20.63 -9.35 10.72
C GLU A 184 20.21 -9.32 9.25
N LEU A 185 19.23 -10.13 8.88
CA LEU A 185 18.56 -10.03 7.58
C LEU A 185 17.15 -9.52 7.79
N ARG A 186 16.53 -8.99 6.74
CA ARG A 186 15.13 -8.57 6.75
C ARG A 186 14.36 -9.31 5.67
N LEU A 187 13.27 -9.95 6.05
CA LEU A 187 12.26 -10.44 5.13
C LEU A 187 11.18 -9.37 5.01
N ARG A 188 10.79 -9.02 3.78
CA ARG A 188 9.72 -8.03 3.54
C ARG A 188 9.10 -8.20 2.16
N PRO A 189 7.90 -7.68 1.91
CA PRO A 189 7.39 -7.56 0.54
C PRO A 189 8.34 -6.74 -0.34
N ILE A 190 8.41 -7.11 -1.63
CA ILE A 190 9.16 -6.35 -2.63
C ILE A 190 8.49 -4.99 -2.87
N THR A 191 9.24 -3.96 -3.23
CA THR A 191 8.68 -2.66 -3.63
C THR A 191 9.11 -2.28 -5.05
N PRO A 192 8.42 -1.37 -5.73
CA PRO A 192 8.83 -0.87 -7.05
C PRO A 192 10.29 -0.37 -7.09
N GLU A 193 10.76 0.26 -6.00
CA GLU A 193 12.12 0.78 -5.87
C GLU A 193 13.19 -0.31 -5.89
N ASP A 194 12.84 -1.56 -5.59
CA ASP A 194 13.78 -2.69 -5.57
C ASP A 194 14.24 -3.15 -6.96
N GLU A 195 13.84 -2.47 -8.04
CA GLU A 195 14.22 -2.86 -9.41
C GLU A 195 15.73 -2.97 -9.60
N MET A 196 16.50 -1.97 -9.15
CA MET A 196 17.95 -2.01 -9.26
C MET A 196 18.57 -3.08 -8.35
N PRO A 197 18.27 -3.12 -7.03
CA PRO A 197 18.75 -4.20 -6.17
C PRO A 197 18.42 -5.62 -6.67
N LEU A 198 17.25 -5.81 -7.28
CA LEU A 198 16.83 -7.10 -7.82
C LEU A 198 17.68 -7.50 -9.03
N ARG A 199 17.96 -6.55 -9.92
CA ARG A 199 18.84 -6.77 -11.08
C ARG A 199 20.27 -7.06 -10.65
N ASP A 200 20.76 -6.36 -9.63
CA ASP A 200 22.08 -6.60 -9.06
C ASP A 200 22.17 -7.96 -8.38
N ALA A 201 21.13 -8.36 -7.65
CA ALA A 201 21.02 -9.70 -7.08
C ALA A 201 21.04 -10.77 -8.16
N PHE A 202 20.26 -10.59 -9.23
CA PHE A 202 20.25 -11.50 -10.37
C PHE A 202 21.63 -11.63 -11.02
N ALA A 203 22.36 -10.52 -11.19
CA ALA A 203 23.69 -10.53 -11.80
C ALA A 203 24.75 -11.28 -10.99
N ARG A 204 24.54 -11.48 -9.68
CA ARG A 204 25.42 -12.25 -8.79
C ARG A 204 25.17 -13.76 -8.82
N LEU A 205 24.04 -14.19 -9.38
CA LEU A 205 23.71 -15.62 -9.47
C LEU A 205 24.64 -16.36 -10.42
N SER A 206 24.98 -17.59 -10.07
CA SER A 206 25.66 -18.50 -10.98
C SER A 206 24.75 -18.94 -12.14
N PRO A 207 25.32 -19.33 -13.29
CA PRO A 207 24.53 -19.89 -14.40
C PRO A 207 23.68 -21.09 -14.00
N GLU A 208 24.14 -21.88 -13.02
CA GLU A 208 23.40 -23.02 -12.49
C GLU A 208 22.18 -22.57 -11.69
N GLU A 209 22.31 -21.61 -10.77
CA GLU A 209 21.18 -21.04 -10.02
C GLU A 209 20.11 -20.46 -10.96
N VAL A 210 20.53 -19.73 -11.99
CA VAL A 210 19.62 -19.19 -13.02
C VAL A 210 18.92 -20.33 -13.77
N ARG A 211 19.66 -21.34 -14.21
CA ARG A 211 19.10 -22.46 -14.97
C ARG A 211 18.10 -23.27 -14.15
N LEU A 212 18.40 -23.50 -12.87
CA LEU A 212 17.50 -24.22 -11.95
C LEU A 212 16.18 -23.48 -11.71
N ARG A 213 16.19 -22.14 -11.77
CA ARG A 213 15.01 -21.29 -11.56
C ARG A 213 14.21 -20.98 -12.82
N PHE A 214 14.90 -20.74 -13.95
CA PHE A 214 14.28 -20.24 -15.18
C PHE A 214 14.20 -21.30 -16.29
N PHE A 215 14.79 -22.48 -16.09
CA PHE A 215 14.89 -23.60 -17.03
C PHE A 215 15.62 -23.29 -18.35
N MET A 216 16.02 -22.04 -18.54
CA MET A 216 16.76 -21.56 -19.69
C MET A 216 17.87 -20.60 -19.25
N PRO A 217 18.99 -20.54 -20.00
CA PRO A 217 20.08 -19.64 -19.68
C PRO A 217 19.64 -18.19 -19.86
N MET A 218 19.67 -17.42 -18.78
CA MET A 218 19.38 -15.99 -18.79
C MET A 218 20.60 -15.21 -18.30
N LYS A 219 21.20 -14.38 -19.18
CA LYS A 219 22.44 -13.65 -18.84
C LYS A 219 22.19 -12.35 -18.08
N ARG A 220 21.03 -11.73 -18.25
CA ARG A 220 20.70 -10.43 -17.67
C ARG A 220 19.21 -10.29 -17.44
N MET A 221 18.84 -9.51 -16.42
CA MET A 221 17.48 -9.05 -16.20
C MET A 221 17.32 -7.64 -16.78
N THR A 222 16.41 -7.49 -17.75
CA THR A 222 16.09 -6.20 -18.36
C THR A 222 15.23 -5.34 -17.41
N HIS A 223 15.18 -4.02 -17.64
CA HIS A 223 14.27 -3.12 -16.92
C HIS A 223 12.82 -3.63 -16.94
N MET A 224 12.32 -4.00 -18.12
CA MET A 224 10.95 -4.48 -18.29
C MET A 224 10.66 -5.76 -17.50
N GLN A 225 11.64 -6.68 -17.40
CA GLN A 225 11.50 -7.89 -16.58
C GLN A 225 11.53 -7.56 -15.10
N ALA A 226 12.47 -6.72 -14.65
CA ALA A 226 12.57 -6.34 -13.25
C ALA A 226 11.31 -5.59 -12.78
N ALA A 227 10.78 -4.67 -13.59
CA ALA A 227 9.53 -3.98 -13.31
C ALA A 227 8.34 -4.95 -13.13
N ARG A 228 8.28 -6.03 -13.93
CA ARG A 228 7.24 -7.08 -13.76
C ARG A 228 7.36 -7.86 -12.46
N PHE A 229 8.55 -7.93 -11.86
CA PHE A 229 8.76 -8.61 -10.59
C PHE A 229 8.63 -7.69 -9.37
N THR A 230 8.76 -6.37 -9.55
CA THR A 230 8.73 -5.40 -8.44
C THR A 230 7.43 -4.58 -8.35
N GLN A 231 6.73 -4.39 -9.46
CA GLN A 231 5.46 -3.64 -9.52
C GLN A 231 4.27 -4.61 -9.46
N ILE A 232 4.05 -5.17 -8.28
CA ILE A 232 3.02 -6.18 -8.02
C ILE A 232 1.83 -5.57 -7.26
N ASP A 233 0.69 -6.26 -7.25
CA ASP A 233 -0.55 -5.78 -6.61
C ASP A 233 -0.70 -6.17 -5.14
N TYR A 234 0.23 -6.98 -4.61
CA TYR A 234 0.21 -7.54 -3.25
C TYR A 234 -1.03 -8.38 -2.92
N ASP A 235 -1.81 -8.76 -3.92
CA ASP A 235 -3.03 -9.55 -3.79
C ASP A 235 -2.89 -10.88 -4.55
N ARG A 236 -3.06 -10.85 -5.86
CA ARG A 236 -2.85 -12.03 -6.71
C ARG A 236 -1.37 -12.25 -6.95
N ASP A 237 -0.60 -11.18 -7.00
CA ASP A 237 0.82 -11.21 -7.23
C ASP A 237 1.56 -10.74 -5.97
N MET A 238 2.31 -11.65 -5.33
CA MET A 238 3.01 -11.40 -4.08
C MET A 238 4.44 -11.91 -4.12
N ALA A 239 5.40 -11.07 -3.79
CA ALA A 239 6.79 -11.47 -3.63
C ALA A 239 7.37 -10.95 -2.32
N LEU A 240 8.11 -11.83 -1.62
CA LEU A 240 8.90 -11.48 -0.44
C LEU A 240 10.38 -11.54 -0.81
N VAL A 241 11.13 -10.52 -0.40
CA VAL A 241 12.57 -10.41 -0.56
C VAL A 241 13.28 -10.55 0.77
N LEU A 242 14.40 -11.27 0.75
CA LEU A 242 15.34 -11.34 1.85
C LEU A 242 16.49 -10.37 1.57
N THR A 243 16.69 -9.39 2.44
CA THR A 243 17.65 -8.30 2.24
C THR A 243 18.54 -8.07 3.45
N GLU A 244 19.64 -7.34 3.24
CA GLU A 244 20.31 -6.63 4.35
C GLU A 244 19.35 -5.60 4.99
N PRO A 245 19.58 -5.17 6.24
CA PRO A 245 18.83 -4.07 6.83
C PRO A 245 19.08 -2.78 6.06
N GLY A 246 18.01 -2.02 5.80
CA GLY A 246 18.12 -0.77 5.05
C GLY A 246 16.81 -0.35 4.42
N MET A 247 16.86 0.75 3.68
CA MET A 247 15.73 1.25 2.91
C MET A 247 15.53 0.43 1.62
N PRO A 248 14.28 0.16 1.21
CA PRO A 248 13.98 -0.38 -0.11
C PRO A 248 14.66 0.42 -1.24
N GLY A 249 15.01 -0.28 -2.32
CA GLY A 249 15.77 0.30 -3.44
C GLY A 249 17.28 0.49 -3.21
N HIS A 250 17.76 0.35 -1.97
CA HIS A 250 19.19 0.42 -1.64
C HIS A 250 19.71 -0.85 -0.94
N ALA A 251 18.86 -1.52 -0.17
CA ALA A 251 19.22 -2.74 0.52
C ALA A 251 19.57 -3.86 -0.48
N THR A 252 20.66 -4.57 -0.21
CA THR A 252 21.09 -5.70 -1.06
C THR A 252 20.10 -6.85 -0.92
N ILE A 253 19.55 -7.32 -2.05
CA ILE A 253 18.68 -8.50 -2.10
C ILE A 253 19.53 -9.77 -2.22
N HIS A 254 19.17 -10.76 -1.42
CA HIS A 254 19.83 -12.07 -1.34
C HIS A 254 18.95 -13.23 -1.77
N GLY A 255 17.63 -13.06 -1.69
CA GLY A 255 16.68 -14.07 -2.12
C GLY A 255 15.32 -13.45 -2.40
N VAL A 256 14.55 -14.12 -3.24
CA VAL A 256 13.19 -13.75 -3.61
C VAL A 256 12.34 -15.01 -3.65
N VAL A 257 11.19 -14.96 -2.99
CA VAL A 257 10.09 -15.92 -3.20
C VAL A 257 8.91 -15.15 -3.76
N HIS A 258 8.28 -15.70 -4.77
CA HIS A 258 7.19 -15.08 -5.52
C HIS A 258 6.06 -16.09 -5.64
N ILE A 259 4.83 -15.64 -5.49
CA ILE A 259 3.63 -16.40 -5.79
C ILE A 259 2.69 -15.57 -6.67
N ASN A 260 2.12 -16.20 -7.69
CA ASN A 260 1.15 -15.61 -8.60
C ASN A 260 -0.12 -16.47 -8.64
N ALA A 261 -1.26 -15.90 -8.25
CA ALA A 261 -2.54 -16.59 -8.14
C ALA A 261 -3.44 -16.35 -9.35
N ASP A 262 -4.21 -17.38 -9.71
CA ASP A 262 -5.28 -17.29 -10.69
C ASP A 262 -6.37 -16.30 -10.22
N PRO A 263 -7.15 -15.70 -11.13
CA PRO A 263 -8.14 -14.67 -10.77
C PRO A 263 -9.20 -15.06 -9.74
N ASP A 264 -9.45 -16.36 -9.58
CA ASP A 264 -10.42 -16.97 -8.68
C ASP A 264 -9.79 -17.51 -7.37
N ASN A 265 -8.49 -17.29 -7.16
CA ASN A 265 -7.69 -17.83 -6.05
C ASN A 265 -7.74 -19.36 -5.93
N THR A 266 -8.08 -20.10 -7.00
CA THR A 266 -8.09 -21.56 -6.93
C THR A 266 -6.67 -22.11 -6.84
N ARG A 267 -5.78 -21.63 -7.70
CA ARG A 267 -4.40 -22.11 -7.78
C ARG A 267 -3.43 -20.94 -7.82
N ALA A 268 -2.21 -21.17 -7.34
CA ALA A 268 -1.15 -20.20 -7.44
C ALA A 268 0.20 -20.86 -7.73
N GLU A 269 0.94 -20.29 -8.67
CA GLU A 269 2.30 -20.73 -8.99
C GLU A 269 3.29 -20.03 -8.07
N TYR A 270 4.15 -20.79 -7.39
CA TYR A 270 5.26 -20.23 -6.64
C TYR A 270 6.57 -20.38 -7.39
N ALA A 271 7.50 -19.48 -7.12
CA ALA A 271 8.89 -19.64 -7.51
C ALA A 271 9.82 -18.97 -6.49
N ILE A 272 11.00 -19.58 -6.29
CA ILE A 272 11.96 -19.10 -5.29
C ILE A 272 13.37 -19.15 -5.86
N ILE A 273 14.16 -18.15 -5.51
CA ILE A 273 15.60 -18.14 -5.75
C ILE A 273 16.32 -17.50 -4.55
N ILE A 274 17.38 -18.13 -4.09
CA ILE A 274 18.23 -17.64 -3.00
C ILE A 274 19.67 -17.79 -3.45
N HIS A 275 20.45 -16.73 -3.22
CA HIS A 275 21.86 -16.75 -3.53
C HIS A 275 22.59 -17.82 -2.71
N ARG A 276 23.44 -18.61 -3.38
CA ARG A 276 24.13 -19.78 -2.82
C ARG A 276 24.90 -19.51 -1.52
N SER A 277 25.40 -18.29 -1.30
CA SER A 277 26.14 -17.94 -0.07
C SER A 277 25.29 -18.07 1.20
N LEU A 278 23.97 -18.09 1.05
CA LEU A 278 22.99 -18.19 2.13
C LEU A 278 22.22 -19.50 2.11
N THR A 279 22.57 -20.42 1.20
CA THR A 279 21.98 -21.76 1.17
C THR A 279 22.48 -22.60 2.34
N GLY A 280 21.62 -23.49 2.86
CA GLY A 280 21.93 -24.36 4.00
C GLY A 280 21.61 -23.75 5.37
N ARG A 281 21.20 -22.47 5.43
CA ARG A 281 20.85 -21.76 6.68
C ARG A 281 19.35 -21.76 7.00
N GLY A 282 18.57 -22.64 6.37
CA GLY A 282 17.10 -22.70 6.55
C GLY A 282 16.30 -21.54 5.92
N LEU A 283 16.95 -20.54 5.32
CA LEU A 283 16.28 -19.35 4.75
C LEU A 283 15.27 -19.69 3.63
N GLY A 284 15.56 -20.70 2.80
CA GLY A 284 14.61 -21.16 1.78
C GLY A 284 13.34 -21.74 2.35
N ARG A 285 13.45 -22.50 3.44
CA ARG A 285 12.31 -23.00 4.20
C ARG A 285 11.50 -21.86 4.80
N LEU A 286 12.16 -20.95 5.50
CA LEU A 286 11.53 -19.78 6.10
C LEU A 286 10.73 -18.97 5.06
N MET A 287 11.34 -18.61 3.93
CA MET A 287 10.68 -17.85 2.86
C MET A 287 9.47 -18.58 2.29
N MET A 288 9.60 -19.90 2.07
CA MET A 288 8.49 -20.74 1.61
C MET A 288 7.36 -20.81 2.65
N GLU A 289 7.66 -20.97 3.94
CA GLU A 289 6.66 -21.00 5.00
C GLU A 289 5.88 -19.68 5.07
N ARG A 290 6.55 -18.53 4.89
CA ARG A 290 5.90 -17.21 4.87
C ARG A 290 5.04 -16.99 3.63
N ILE A 291 5.49 -17.39 2.44
CA ILE A 291 4.66 -17.24 1.24
C ILE A 291 3.45 -18.20 1.27
N ILE A 292 3.59 -19.39 1.88
CA ILE A 292 2.48 -20.33 2.09
C ILE A 292 1.48 -19.75 3.09
N ALA A 293 1.95 -19.16 4.20
CA ALA A 293 1.08 -18.51 5.18
C ALA A 293 0.30 -17.33 4.56
N TYR A 294 0.97 -16.53 3.74
CA TYR A 294 0.33 -15.49 2.92
C TYR A 294 -0.76 -16.10 2.01
N ALA A 295 -0.44 -17.15 1.26
CA ALA A 295 -1.40 -17.76 0.36
C ALA A 295 -2.65 -18.29 1.08
N ARG A 296 -2.47 -18.90 2.27
CA ARG A 296 -3.56 -19.34 3.14
C ARG A 296 -4.44 -18.16 3.57
N SER A 297 -3.86 -17.04 3.99
CA SER A 297 -4.63 -15.87 4.43
C SER A 297 -5.40 -15.19 3.27
N ARG A 298 -4.98 -15.41 2.02
CA ARG A 298 -5.73 -15.02 0.81
C ARG A 298 -6.80 -16.01 0.38
N GLY A 299 -6.93 -17.15 1.06
CA GLY A 299 -7.88 -18.20 0.71
C GLY A 299 -7.50 -18.98 -0.56
N ILE A 300 -6.22 -18.98 -0.93
CA ILE A 300 -5.73 -19.79 -2.06
C ILE A 300 -5.92 -21.27 -1.72
N GLN A 301 -6.44 -22.06 -2.67
CA GLN A 301 -6.75 -23.47 -2.41
C GLN A 301 -5.56 -24.40 -2.66
N GLU A 302 -4.77 -24.17 -3.71
CA GLU A 302 -3.61 -24.99 -4.07
C GLU A 302 -2.42 -24.12 -4.47
N ILE A 303 -1.23 -24.45 -3.99
CA ILE A 303 0.04 -23.90 -4.48
C ILE A 303 0.72 -24.96 -5.35
N PHE A 304 1.28 -24.56 -6.49
CA PHE A 304 2.08 -25.46 -7.31
C PHE A 304 3.34 -24.79 -7.85
N GLY A 305 4.29 -25.60 -8.30
CA GLY A 305 5.46 -25.10 -9.00
C GLY A 305 6.14 -26.23 -9.75
N ASP A 306 6.91 -25.87 -10.76
CA ASP A 306 7.72 -26.81 -11.52
C ASP A 306 9.17 -26.76 -11.04
N VAL A 307 9.77 -27.94 -10.92
CA VAL A 307 11.12 -28.09 -10.41
C VAL A 307 11.85 -29.09 -11.31
N LEU A 308 13.03 -28.71 -11.82
CA LEU A 308 13.88 -29.64 -12.55
C LEU A 308 14.18 -30.87 -11.70
N ARG A 309 14.09 -32.06 -12.31
CA ARG A 309 14.26 -33.37 -11.65
C ARG A 309 15.60 -33.50 -10.93
N GLU A 310 16.64 -32.84 -11.42
CA GLU A 310 17.96 -32.83 -10.80
C GLU A 310 18.08 -31.88 -9.59
N ASN A 311 17.14 -30.94 -9.40
CA ASN A 311 17.13 -30.00 -8.28
C ASN A 311 16.66 -30.69 -6.99
N GLN A 312 17.45 -31.66 -6.53
CA GLN A 312 17.14 -32.49 -5.37
C GLN A 312 17.02 -31.68 -4.09
N ILE A 313 17.70 -30.53 -4.00
CA ILE A 313 17.59 -29.61 -2.86
C ILE A 313 16.16 -29.06 -2.77
N MET A 314 15.65 -28.46 -3.85
CA MET A 314 14.30 -27.90 -3.87
C MET A 314 13.24 -28.99 -3.70
N LEU A 315 13.40 -30.14 -4.38
CA LEU A 315 12.46 -31.25 -4.24
C LEU A 315 12.35 -31.71 -2.78
N ARG A 316 13.49 -31.88 -2.07
CA ARG A 316 13.49 -32.23 -0.64
C ARG A 316 12.78 -31.18 0.19
N LEU A 317 13.08 -29.89 -0.02
CA LEU A 317 12.40 -28.79 0.67
C LEU A 317 10.88 -28.87 0.48
N CYS A 318 10.40 -29.04 -0.76
CA CYS A 318 8.98 -29.19 -1.05
C CYS A 318 8.36 -30.36 -0.29
N GLN A 319 9.03 -31.51 -0.25
CA GLN A 319 8.53 -32.68 0.49
C GLN A 319 8.44 -32.41 1.99
N GLU A 320 9.44 -31.74 2.57
CA GLU A 320 9.44 -31.38 3.99
C GLU A 320 8.34 -30.37 4.34
N LEU A 321 7.90 -29.56 3.38
CA LEU A 321 6.78 -28.63 3.49
C LEU A 321 5.42 -29.25 3.12
N GLY A 322 5.37 -30.57 2.87
CA GLY A 322 4.13 -31.30 2.59
C GLY A 322 3.66 -31.29 1.14
N PHE A 323 4.47 -30.79 0.19
CA PHE A 323 4.11 -30.86 -1.22
C PHE A 323 4.12 -32.31 -1.74
N ARG A 324 3.10 -32.64 -2.51
CA ARG A 324 3.02 -33.86 -3.31
C ARG A 324 3.79 -33.66 -4.61
N ARG A 325 4.53 -34.68 -5.03
CA ARG A 325 5.31 -34.67 -6.29
C ARG A 325 4.60 -35.50 -7.35
N ARG A 326 4.51 -35.00 -8.58
CA ARG A 326 4.03 -35.73 -9.75
C ARG A 326 4.97 -35.48 -10.93
N ALA A 327 5.09 -36.44 -11.84
CA ALA A 327 5.80 -36.19 -13.09
C ALA A 327 5.05 -35.09 -13.87
N HIS A 328 5.80 -34.16 -14.48
CA HIS A 328 5.18 -33.19 -15.38
C HIS A 328 4.65 -33.93 -16.62
N PRO A 329 3.41 -33.65 -17.09
CA PRO A 329 2.79 -34.41 -18.18
C PRO A 329 3.58 -34.30 -19.50
N ASP A 330 4.14 -33.12 -19.77
CA ASP A 330 4.76 -32.80 -21.06
C ASP A 330 6.30 -32.69 -21.01
N GLU A 331 6.90 -32.70 -19.81
CA GLU A 331 8.32 -32.41 -19.62
C GLU A 331 8.99 -33.47 -18.72
N PRO A 332 9.67 -34.48 -19.30
CA PRO A 332 10.23 -35.61 -18.54
C PRO A 332 11.24 -35.21 -17.45
N ASP A 333 11.98 -34.13 -17.69
CA ASP A 333 13.00 -33.62 -16.78
C ASP A 333 12.44 -32.64 -15.73
N VAL A 334 11.12 -32.44 -15.71
CA VAL A 334 10.43 -31.58 -14.75
C VAL A 334 9.53 -32.41 -13.83
N VAL A 335 9.49 -32.01 -12.57
CA VAL A 335 8.61 -32.55 -11.55
C VAL A 335 7.69 -31.43 -11.10
N ARG A 336 6.38 -31.64 -11.25
CA ARG A 336 5.38 -30.75 -10.69
C ARG A 336 5.20 -31.06 -9.21
N VAL A 337 5.33 -30.04 -8.37
CA VAL A 337 5.05 -30.12 -6.95
C VAL A 337 3.78 -29.34 -6.62
N THR A 338 2.92 -29.89 -5.78
CA THR A 338 1.61 -29.31 -5.42
C THR A 338 1.35 -29.42 -3.92
N LEU A 339 0.84 -28.35 -3.30
CA LEU A 339 0.41 -28.32 -1.90
C LEU A 339 -1.05 -27.87 -1.85
N ASP A 340 -1.93 -28.74 -1.34
CA ASP A 340 -3.33 -28.39 -1.07
C ASP A 340 -3.41 -27.66 0.27
N LEU A 341 -3.86 -26.40 0.23
CA LEU A 341 -3.97 -25.56 1.42
C LEU A 341 -5.27 -25.80 2.19
N ARG A 342 -6.28 -26.44 1.58
CA ARG A 342 -7.56 -26.75 2.25
C ARG A 342 -7.42 -27.85 3.29
N GLU A 343 -6.49 -28.77 3.09
CA GLU A 343 -6.28 -29.95 3.95
C GLU A 343 -5.71 -29.62 5.35
N HIS A 344 -5.36 -28.36 5.65
CA HIS A 344 -4.67 -27.94 6.90
C HIS A 344 -5.36 -26.77 7.63
N ALA A 345 -6.66 -26.57 7.45
CA ALA A 345 -7.40 -25.46 8.08
C ALA A 345 -7.72 -25.64 9.59
N ASP A 346 -7.38 -26.78 10.20
CA ASP A 346 -7.90 -27.20 11.51
C ASP A 346 -6.89 -27.22 12.69
N THR A 347 -5.85 -26.39 12.68
CA THR A 347 -5.02 -26.21 13.91
C THR A 347 -4.90 -24.73 14.27
N PRO A 348 -5.66 -24.23 15.25
CA PRO A 348 -5.42 -22.92 15.83
C PRO A 348 -4.02 -22.89 16.47
N PRO A 349 -3.28 -21.76 16.43
CA PRO A 349 -2.08 -21.62 17.24
C PRO A 349 -2.45 -21.70 18.73
N GLU A 350 -1.70 -22.49 19.50
CA GLU A 350 -1.82 -22.49 20.96
C GLU A 350 -1.55 -21.07 21.48
N PRO A 351 -2.42 -20.53 22.36
CA PRO A 351 -2.16 -19.25 22.99
C PRO A 351 -0.96 -19.39 23.95
N ALA A 352 0.00 -18.47 23.82
CA ALA A 352 1.12 -18.30 24.72
C ALA A 352 0.69 -17.84 26.12
#